data_AF-A0A849B259-F1
#
_entry.id   AF-A0A849B259-F1
#
_cell.length_a   1.000
_cell.length_b   1.000
_cell.length_c   1.000
_cell.angle_alpha   90.00
_cell.angle_beta   90.00
_cell.angle_gamma   90.00
#
_symmetry.space_group_name_H-M   'P 1'
#
loop_
_entity.id
_entity.type
_entity.pdbx_description
1 polymer ?
#
loop_
_entity_poly.entity_id
_entity_poly.type
_entity_poly.pdbx_seq_one_letter_code
_entity_poly.pdbx_strand_id
1 'polypeptide(L)'
;MDKYAFSADRPIKNIEQDVLGRADFAKNLSDAISQWKGDESLVIALHGDWGSGKSSIKNMALSHSREQANSPTIIEFSPWEWSAQEKIVQAFFDEISKSIGRKDSSKEDQNLANIFAKYGNHLSTAHTFLKGANLALPLLVTSILSTGIISSYFTDNTQLPILIATITSFIALVLPATEKGSELLGKLSENYEKKSKLNEKNLAEIREELITALKDRTTPLLIVMDDIDRLTTVELRMIFQLIKANTDFPNVIFLLLFQKDIVEKKLTDNTEPYRVCRRVNILRDYPDDKIKIYP
;
A
#
# COMPACT_ATOMS: atom_id res chain seq x y z
N MET A 1 -29.47 -2.02 -37.48
CA MET A 1 -28.53 -1.06 -36.87
C MET A 1 -29.31 -0.16 -35.94
N ASP A 2 -28.75 0.18 -34.78
CA ASP A 2 -29.36 1.15 -33.87
C ASP A 2 -29.53 2.49 -34.61
N LYS A 3 -30.77 2.99 -34.66
CA LYS A 3 -31.15 4.20 -35.42
C LYS A 3 -30.44 5.45 -34.92
N TYR A 4 -30.06 5.46 -33.65
CA TYR A 4 -29.47 6.62 -32.99
C TYR A 4 -28.00 6.43 -32.63
N ALA A 5 -27.44 5.23 -32.87
CA ALA A 5 -26.06 4.87 -32.59
C ALA A 5 -25.58 5.32 -31.19
N PHE A 6 -26.40 5.09 -30.15
CA PHE A 6 -26.00 5.44 -28.79
C PHE A 6 -24.83 4.55 -28.38
N SER A 7 -23.69 5.17 -28.08
CA SER A 7 -22.57 4.47 -27.45
C SER A 7 -22.76 4.49 -25.94
N ALA A 8 -22.49 3.37 -25.28
CA ALA A 8 -22.27 3.38 -23.85
C ALA A 8 -21.08 4.31 -23.55
N ASP A 9 -21.13 5.03 -22.43
CA ASP A 9 -20.02 5.83 -21.91
C ASP A 9 -18.92 4.92 -21.35
N ARG A 10 -18.27 4.19 -22.26
CA ARG A 10 -17.19 3.25 -21.97
C ARG A 10 -15.89 3.85 -22.50
N PRO A 11 -14.81 3.79 -21.70
CA PRO A 11 -13.50 4.15 -22.19
C PRO A 11 -13.15 3.37 -23.47
N ILE A 12 -12.63 4.06 -24.48
CA ILE A 12 -12.13 3.42 -25.69
C ILE A 12 -10.95 2.50 -25.34
N LYS A 13 -10.71 1.49 -26.18
CA LYS A 13 -9.72 0.44 -25.92
C LYS A 13 -8.44 0.59 -26.72
N ASN A 14 -8.57 0.97 -27.99
CA ASN A 14 -7.46 1.01 -28.94
C ASN A 14 -7.32 2.39 -29.57
N ILE A 15 -6.15 2.64 -30.14
CA ILE A 15 -5.78 3.92 -30.76
C ILE A 15 -6.69 4.27 -31.95
N GLU A 16 -7.17 3.28 -32.70
CA GLU A 16 -8.00 3.49 -33.90
C GLU A 16 -9.38 4.06 -33.57
N GLN A 17 -9.80 3.97 -32.30
CA GLN A 17 -11.07 4.47 -31.82
C GLN A 17 -10.99 5.93 -31.37
N ASP A 18 -9.78 6.53 -31.36
CA ASP A 18 -9.57 7.89 -30.90
C ASP A 18 -9.97 8.92 -31.95
N VAL A 19 -10.97 9.72 -31.59
CA VAL A 19 -11.48 10.84 -32.40
C VAL A 19 -10.99 12.18 -31.85
N LEU A 20 -10.39 12.21 -30.65
CA LEU A 20 -10.01 13.43 -29.93
C LEU A 20 -8.52 13.76 -30.03
N GLY A 21 -7.73 13.00 -30.81
CA GLY A 21 -6.31 13.29 -31.06
C GLY A 21 -5.40 13.04 -29.86
N ARG A 22 -5.75 12.08 -29.00
CA ARG A 22 -5.00 11.65 -27.81
C ARG A 22 -4.12 10.43 -28.06
N ALA A 23 -4.24 9.80 -29.23
CA ALA A 23 -3.43 8.67 -29.66
C ALA A 23 -1.93 8.91 -29.50
N ASP A 24 -1.43 10.07 -29.94
CA ASP A 24 0.01 10.37 -29.88
C ASP A 24 0.52 10.50 -28.44
N PHE A 25 -0.27 11.10 -27.56
CA PHE A 25 0.03 11.14 -26.12
C PHE A 25 0.09 9.73 -25.54
N ALA A 26 -0.88 8.87 -25.85
CA ALA A 26 -0.92 7.49 -25.37
C ALA A 26 0.26 6.65 -25.88
N LYS A 27 0.67 6.85 -27.14
CA LYS A 27 1.88 6.23 -27.71
C LYS A 27 3.14 6.68 -26.98
N ASN A 28 3.34 7.98 -26.80
CA ASN A 28 4.48 8.51 -26.07
C ASN A 28 4.55 7.99 -24.63
N LEU A 29 3.41 7.91 -23.93
CA LEU A 29 3.32 7.33 -22.59
C LEU A 29 3.75 5.86 -22.60
N SER A 30 3.23 5.07 -23.55
CA SER A 30 3.58 3.66 -23.70
C SER A 30 5.06 3.44 -24.05
N ASP A 31 5.64 4.28 -24.90
CA ASP A 31 7.05 4.21 -25.28
C ASP A 31 7.94 4.53 -24.07
N ALA A 32 7.59 5.55 -23.28
CA ALA A 32 8.30 5.87 -22.04
C ALA A 32 8.25 4.72 -21.02
N ILE A 33 7.09 4.06 -20.88
CA ILE A 33 6.92 2.89 -20.02
C ILE A 33 7.78 1.72 -20.50
N SER A 34 7.74 1.40 -21.79
CA SER A 34 8.38 0.20 -22.34
C SER A 34 9.90 0.31 -22.43
N GLN A 35 10.43 1.55 -22.46
CA GLN A 35 11.86 1.83 -22.50
C GLN A 35 12.51 2.03 -21.12
N TRP A 36 11.72 2.07 -20.04
CA TRP A 36 12.24 2.30 -18.69
C TRP A 36 13.14 1.14 -18.23
N LYS A 37 14.37 1.48 -17.83
CA LYS A 37 15.35 0.59 -17.19
C LYS A 37 16.09 1.36 -16.09
N GLY A 38 15.39 1.64 -15.01
CA GLY A 38 15.93 2.32 -13.83
C GLY A 38 16.27 1.34 -12.72
N ASP A 39 17.25 1.72 -11.89
CA ASP A 39 17.55 1.06 -10.61
C ASP A 39 16.51 1.41 -9.52
N GLU A 40 15.77 2.51 -9.69
CA GLU A 40 14.62 2.90 -8.86
C GLU A 40 13.30 2.69 -9.63
N SER A 41 12.18 2.57 -8.91
CA SER A 41 10.84 2.52 -9.48
C SER A 41 10.47 3.86 -10.12
N LEU A 42 9.79 3.83 -11.28
CA LEU A 42 9.20 5.02 -11.88
C LEU A 42 7.76 5.19 -11.41
N VAL A 43 7.38 6.39 -10.96
CA VAL A 43 5.98 6.70 -10.61
C VAL A 43 5.45 7.75 -11.60
N ILE A 44 4.42 7.39 -12.34
CA ILE A 44 3.73 8.25 -13.32
C ILE A 44 2.31 8.49 -12.82
N ALA A 45 1.88 9.75 -12.80
CA ALA A 45 0.50 10.11 -12.50
C ALA A 45 -0.20 10.65 -13.75
N LEU A 46 -1.26 9.98 -14.18
CA LEU A 46 -2.18 10.45 -15.22
C LEU A 46 -3.44 11.00 -14.55
N HIS A 47 -3.50 12.33 -14.40
CA HIS A 47 -4.59 13.00 -13.70
C HIS A 47 -5.45 13.87 -14.63
N GLY A 48 -6.68 14.14 -14.19
CA GLY A 48 -7.66 14.95 -14.91
C GLY A 48 -9.07 14.75 -14.35
N ASP A 49 -9.99 15.66 -14.67
CA ASP A 49 -11.35 15.66 -14.13
C ASP A 49 -12.15 14.38 -14.48
N TRP A 50 -13.27 14.15 -13.81
CA TRP A 50 -14.21 13.11 -14.22
C TRP A 50 -14.63 13.30 -15.69
N GLY A 51 -14.65 12.22 -16.48
CA GLY A 51 -14.97 12.29 -17.91
C GLY A 51 -13.85 12.82 -18.82
N SER A 52 -12.70 13.24 -18.28
CA SER A 52 -11.55 13.71 -19.10
C SER A 52 -10.94 12.62 -20.00
N GLY A 53 -11.27 11.34 -19.78
CA GLY A 53 -10.81 10.21 -20.60
C GLY A 53 -9.48 9.59 -20.17
N LYS A 54 -9.10 9.72 -18.90
CA LYS A 54 -7.91 9.06 -18.30
C LYS A 54 -7.87 7.55 -18.61
N SER A 55 -8.97 6.84 -18.36
CA SER A 55 -9.05 5.40 -18.63
C SER A 55 -8.95 5.08 -20.12
N SER A 56 -9.42 5.95 -21.01
CA SER A 56 -9.24 5.80 -22.46
C SER A 56 -7.77 5.93 -22.86
N ILE A 57 -7.07 6.94 -22.31
CA ILE A 57 -5.63 7.11 -22.54
C ILE A 57 -4.84 5.92 -22.00
N LYS A 58 -5.15 5.44 -20.79
CA LYS A 58 -4.58 4.20 -20.24
C LYS A 58 -4.76 3.05 -21.22
N ASN A 59 -5.99 2.76 -21.65
CA ASN A 59 -6.24 1.62 -22.51
C ASN A 59 -5.50 1.72 -23.86
N MET A 60 -5.44 2.91 -24.45
CA MET A 60 -4.65 3.15 -25.67
C MET A 60 -3.14 2.95 -25.44
N ALA A 61 -2.62 3.41 -24.31
CA ALA A 61 -1.21 3.18 -23.96
C ALA A 61 -0.93 1.69 -23.73
N LEU A 62 -1.80 0.99 -22.99
CA LEU A 62 -1.64 -0.45 -22.73
C LEU A 62 -1.82 -1.30 -23.99
N SER A 63 -2.71 -0.92 -24.91
CA SER A 63 -2.86 -1.61 -26.21
C SER A 63 -1.62 -1.43 -27.07
N HIS A 64 -1.11 -0.19 -27.22
CA HIS A 64 0.14 0.08 -27.94
C HIS A 64 1.32 -0.68 -27.33
N SER A 65 1.43 -0.71 -26.01
CA SER A 65 2.53 -1.37 -25.30
C SER A 65 2.60 -2.88 -25.56
N ARG A 66 1.43 -3.55 -25.69
CA ARG A 66 1.33 -4.98 -26.00
C ARG A 66 1.82 -5.35 -27.41
N GLU A 67 1.86 -4.38 -28.33
CA GLU A 67 2.36 -4.58 -29.69
C GLU A 67 3.87 -4.36 -29.80
N GLN A 68 4.51 -3.84 -28.76
CA GLN A 68 5.95 -3.58 -28.74
C GLN A 68 6.74 -4.85 -28.40
N ALA A 69 7.94 -4.97 -28.98
CA ALA A 69 8.84 -6.09 -28.70
C ALA A 69 9.25 -6.19 -27.21
N ASN A 70 9.32 -5.05 -26.52
CA ASN A 70 9.64 -4.96 -25.09
C ASN A 70 8.40 -4.65 -24.24
N SER A 71 7.26 -5.29 -24.53
CA SER A 71 6.03 -5.10 -23.75
C SER A 71 6.30 -5.35 -22.26
N PRO A 72 5.90 -4.44 -21.35
CA PRO A 72 5.96 -4.66 -19.93
C PRO A 72 5.01 -5.79 -19.52
N THR A 73 5.28 -6.38 -18.37
CA THR A 73 4.29 -7.19 -17.68
C THR A 73 3.29 -6.25 -17.01
N ILE A 74 2.05 -6.23 -17.52
CA ILE A 74 1.00 -5.31 -17.07
C ILE A 74 0.18 -5.96 -15.95
N ILE A 75 0.04 -5.23 -14.83
CA ILE A 75 -0.77 -5.57 -13.68
C ILE A 75 -1.75 -4.43 -13.47
N GLU A 76 -3.04 -4.69 -13.57
CA GLU A 76 -4.08 -3.70 -13.25
C GLU A 76 -4.64 -4.00 -11.85
N PHE A 77 -4.50 -3.04 -10.94
CA PHE A 77 -5.03 -3.14 -9.59
C PHE A 77 -5.99 -1.98 -9.34
N SER A 78 -7.26 -2.29 -9.09
CA SER A 78 -8.30 -1.31 -8.76
C SER A 78 -8.50 -1.27 -7.23
N PRO A 79 -7.88 -0.33 -6.49
CA PRO A 79 -7.85 -0.42 -5.03
C PRO A 79 -9.24 -0.22 -4.41
N TRP A 80 -10.14 0.47 -5.12
CA TRP A 80 -11.51 0.70 -4.68
C TRP A 80 -12.29 -0.61 -4.49
N GLU A 81 -11.97 -1.67 -5.24
CA GLU A 81 -12.59 -3.00 -5.12
C GLU A 81 -12.28 -3.69 -3.78
N TRP A 82 -11.20 -3.24 -3.12
CA TRP A 82 -10.66 -3.83 -1.88
C TRP A 82 -10.81 -2.91 -0.66
N SER A 83 -11.36 -1.70 -0.85
CA SER A 83 -11.53 -0.67 0.18
C SER A 83 -12.27 -1.18 1.43
N ALA A 84 -13.29 -2.01 1.25
CA ALA A 84 -14.11 -2.51 2.36
C ALA A 84 -13.44 -3.53 3.30
N GLN A 85 -12.26 -4.09 2.96
CA GLN A 85 -11.76 -5.31 3.62
C GLN A 85 -10.58 -5.11 4.59
N GLU A 86 -10.19 -3.88 4.95
CA GLU A 86 -8.99 -3.54 5.76
C GLU A 86 -7.65 -4.15 5.26
N LYS A 87 -7.65 -4.82 4.10
CA LYS A 87 -6.56 -5.66 3.59
C LYS A 87 -5.98 -5.15 2.27
N ILE A 88 -6.15 -3.87 1.96
CA ILE A 88 -5.75 -3.27 0.67
C ILE A 88 -4.28 -3.55 0.31
N VAL A 89 -3.38 -3.55 1.31
CA VAL A 89 -1.95 -3.87 1.12
C VAL A 89 -1.74 -5.34 0.75
N GLN A 90 -2.44 -6.26 1.40
CA GLN A 90 -2.36 -7.68 1.07
C GLN A 90 -2.94 -7.94 -0.32
N ALA A 91 -4.12 -7.38 -0.59
CA ALA A 91 -4.78 -7.50 -1.89
C ALA A 91 -3.89 -7.01 -3.03
N PHE A 92 -3.14 -5.92 -2.82
CA PHE A 92 -2.17 -5.40 -3.78
C PHE A 92 -1.09 -6.43 -4.14
N PHE A 93 -0.42 -7.01 -3.15
CA PHE A 93 0.62 -8.01 -3.42
C PHE A 93 0.07 -9.35 -3.92
N ASP A 94 -1.13 -9.72 -3.48
CA ASP A 94 -1.85 -10.89 -4.02
C ASP A 94 -2.16 -10.70 -5.50
N GLU A 95 -2.60 -9.51 -5.92
CA GLU A 95 -2.89 -9.20 -7.31
C GLU A 95 -1.63 -9.25 -8.18
N ILE A 96 -0.52 -8.68 -7.68
CA ILE A 96 0.79 -8.78 -8.35
C ILE A 96 1.19 -10.25 -8.51
N SER A 97 1.14 -11.01 -7.42
CA SER A 97 1.56 -12.41 -7.41
C SER A 97 0.73 -13.26 -8.36
N LYS A 98 -0.60 -13.05 -8.40
CA LYS A 98 -1.51 -13.73 -9.33
C LYS A 98 -1.27 -13.34 -10.78
N SER A 99 -1.06 -12.05 -11.05
CA SER A 99 -0.86 -11.53 -12.40
C SER A 99 0.45 -11.99 -13.03
N ILE A 100 1.51 -12.17 -12.23
CA ILE A 100 2.83 -12.67 -12.66
C ILE A 100 2.85 -14.22 -12.67
N GLY A 101 2.32 -14.88 -11.64
CA GLY A 101 2.40 -16.32 -11.41
C GLY A 101 1.36 -17.17 -12.15
N ARG A 102 0.96 -16.78 -13.36
CA ARG A 102 -0.03 -17.55 -14.15
C ARG A 102 0.51 -18.93 -14.53
N LYS A 103 -0.36 -19.92 -14.74
CA LYS A 103 0.06 -21.33 -14.97
C LYS A 103 1.04 -21.53 -16.13
N ASP A 104 1.05 -20.61 -17.08
CA ASP A 104 1.85 -20.58 -18.30
C ASP A 104 3.06 -19.64 -18.22
N SER A 105 3.32 -19.01 -17.07
CA SER A 105 4.43 -18.08 -16.91
C SER A 105 5.79 -18.76 -16.79
N SER A 106 6.86 -17.99 -17.04
CA SER A 106 8.24 -18.45 -16.95
C SER A 106 8.60 -18.91 -15.53
N LYS A 107 9.68 -19.70 -15.37
CA LYS A 107 10.13 -20.12 -14.03
C LYS A 107 10.55 -18.91 -13.20
N GLU A 108 11.12 -17.91 -13.86
CA GLU A 108 11.55 -16.64 -13.31
C GLU A 108 10.33 -15.85 -12.78
N ASP A 109 9.24 -15.78 -13.56
CA ASP A 109 8.00 -15.14 -13.13
C ASP A 109 7.32 -15.91 -11.99
N GLN A 110 7.32 -17.24 -12.02
CA GLN A 110 6.81 -18.06 -10.92
C GLN A 110 7.58 -17.82 -9.62
N ASN A 111 8.91 -17.72 -9.70
CA ASN A 111 9.73 -17.37 -8.55
C ASN A 111 9.41 -15.96 -8.04
N LEU A 112 9.35 -14.97 -8.94
CA LEU A 112 9.02 -13.59 -8.60
C LEU A 112 7.65 -13.46 -7.93
N ALA A 113 6.63 -14.17 -8.45
CA ALA A 113 5.30 -14.23 -7.85
C ALA A 113 5.35 -14.77 -6.41
N ASN A 114 6.13 -15.83 -6.16
CA ASN A 114 6.30 -16.38 -4.82
C ASN A 114 6.99 -15.39 -3.87
N ILE A 115 7.99 -14.64 -4.34
CA ILE A 115 8.69 -13.62 -3.54
C ILE A 115 7.72 -12.48 -3.19
N PHE A 116 6.95 -11.96 -4.15
CA PHE A 116 5.93 -10.94 -3.89
C PHE A 116 4.87 -11.42 -2.88
N ALA A 117 4.41 -12.67 -2.99
CA ALA A 117 3.45 -13.25 -2.05
C ALA A 117 4.03 -13.32 -0.62
N LYS A 118 5.29 -13.76 -0.48
CA LYS A 118 6.00 -13.74 0.82
C LYS A 118 6.09 -12.32 1.36
N TYR A 119 6.52 -11.37 0.53
CA TYR A 119 6.68 -9.96 0.91
C TYR A 119 5.36 -9.34 1.41
N GLY A 120 4.26 -9.53 0.66
CA GLY A 120 2.94 -9.06 1.04
C GLY A 120 2.40 -9.66 2.34
N ASN A 121 2.60 -10.96 2.55
CA ASN A 121 2.20 -11.64 3.79
C ASN A 121 2.94 -11.08 5.01
N HIS A 122 4.23 -10.77 4.88
CA HIS A 122 5.01 -10.15 5.95
C HIS A 122 4.56 -8.71 6.25
N LEU A 123 4.27 -7.90 5.23
CA LEU A 123 3.79 -6.53 5.41
C LEU A 123 2.39 -6.45 6.06
N SER A 124 1.47 -7.33 5.64
CA SER A 124 0.12 -7.38 6.22
C SER A 124 0.13 -7.84 7.68
N THR A 125 1.06 -8.74 8.01
CA THR A 125 1.29 -9.16 9.40
C THR A 125 1.75 -7.97 10.25
N ALA A 126 2.71 -7.15 9.77
CA ALA A 126 3.17 -5.95 10.47
C ALA A 126 2.08 -4.88 10.67
N HIS A 127 1.19 -4.67 9.69
CA HIS A 127 0.05 -3.75 9.82
C HIS A 127 -0.99 -4.23 10.84
N THR A 128 -1.22 -5.55 10.86
CA THR A 128 -2.04 -6.21 11.89
C THR A 128 -1.42 -6.04 13.29
N PHE A 129 -0.08 -5.96 13.39
CA PHE A 129 0.61 -5.67 14.66
C PHE A 129 0.56 -4.19 15.07
N LEU A 130 0.53 -3.24 14.13
CA LEU A 130 0.30 -1.81 14.46
C LEU A 130 -1.12 -1.56 14.99
N LYS A 131 -2.13 -2.26 14.44
CA LYS A 131 -3.50 -2.29 15.03
C LYS A 131 -3.60 -3.20 16.26
N GLY A 132 -2.80 -4.27 16.30
CA GLY A 132 -2.77 -5.32 17.32
C GLY A 132 -1.86 -5.03 18.53
N ALA A 133 -1.17 -3.89 18.53
CA ALA A 133 -0.52 -3.32 19.71
C ALA A 133 -1.52 -3.00 20.85
N ASN A 134 -2.81 -3.30 20.65
CA ASN A 134 -3.88 -3.25 21.63
C ASN A 134 -3.91 -4.40 22.67
N LEU A 135 -2.83 -5.16 22.87
CA LEU A 135 -2.75 -6.06 24.04
C LEU A 135 -1.57 -5.74 24.97
N ALA A 136 -0.40 -5.37 24.45
CA ALA A 136 0.75 -5.02 25.30
C ALA A 136 0.83 -3.54 25.68
N LEU A 137 0.49 -2.61 24.77
CA LEU A 137 0.46 -1.18 25.10
C LEU A 137 -0.71 -0.80 26.02
N PRO A 138 -1.96 -1.29 25.85
CA PRO A 138 -3.00 -0.96 26.81
C PRO A 138 -2.69 -1.54 28.18
N LEU A 139 -2.02 -2.68 28.36
CA LEU A 139 -1.61 -3.12 29.71
C LEU A 139 -0.65 -2.14 30.41
N LEU A 140 0.26 -1.51 29.66
CA LEU A 140 1.19 -0.49 30.16
C LEU A 140 0.58 0.91 30.24
N VAL A 141 -0.41 1.24 29.41
CA VAL A 141 -1.09 2.54 29.40
C VAL A 141 -2.29 2.55 30.36
N THR A 142 -2.97 1.42 30.59
CA THR A 142 -4.02 1.26 31.61
C THR A 142 -3.42 1.27 33.02
N SER A 143 -2.18 0.82 33.21
CA SER A 143 -1.50 0.99 34.50
C SER A 143 -1.13 2.46 34.76
N ILE A 144 -0.82 3.25 33.73
CA ILE A 144 -0.55 4.69 33.84
C ILE A 144 -1.84 5.52 33.98
N LEU A 145 -2.94 5.14 33.32
CA LEU A 145 -4.20 5.90 33.33
C LEU A 145 -5.19 5.51 34.45
N SER A 146 -5.01 4.36 35.11
CA SER A 146 -5.89 3.93 36.21
C SER A 146 -5.79 4.81 37.46
N THR A 147 -4.71 5.58 37.63
CA THR A 147 -4.61 6.60 38.68
C THR A 147 -5.34 7.90 38.35
N GLY A 148 -5.63 8.18 37.07
CA GLY A 148 -6.17 9.45 36.61
C GLY A 148 -7.63 9.43 36.15
N ILE A 149 -8.15 8.33 35.58
CA ILE A 149 -9.44 8.33 34.85
C ILE A 149 -10.59 7.60 35.58
N ILE A 150 -10.32 6.82 36.63
CA ILE A 150 -11.40 6.08 37.32
C ILE A 150 -12.42 7.03 38.00
N SER A 151 -12.08 8.29 38.26
CA SER A 151 -13.02 9.22 38.89
C SER A 151 -14.09 9.82 37.96
N SER A 152 -13.98 9.71 36.63
CA SER A 152 -14.80 10.54 35.72
C SER A 152 -15.76 9.81 34.78
N TYR A 153 -15.72 8.47 34.65
CA TYR A 153 -16.53 7.78 33.63
C TYR A 153 -17.46 6.64 34.10
N PHE A 154 -17.58 6.34 35.40
CA PHE A 154 -18.52 5.31 35.86
C PHE A 154 -19.28 5.72 37.12
N THR A 155 -20.37 6.45 36.93
CA THR A 155 -21.49 6.55 37.88
C THR A 155 -22.41 5.34 37.69
N ASP A 156 -22.31 4.38 38.62
CA ASP A 156 -23.45 3.64 39.22
C ASP A 156 -23.01 2.37 39.99
N ASN A 157 -21.73 1.96 39.95
CA ASN A 157 -21.19 0.97 40.89
C ASN A 157 -19.69 1.17 41.14
N THR A 158 -19.35 1.88 42.21
CA THR A 158 -17.99 2.39 42.49
C THR A 158 -17.00 1.31 42.95
N GLN A 159 -17.45 0.14 43.37
CA GLN A 159 -16.60 -0.91 43.96
C GLN A 159 -15.87 -1.78 42.92
N LEU A 160 -16.53 -2.09 41.80
CA LEU A 160 -16.01 -3.04 40.80
C LEU A 160 -14.79 -2.51 40.01
N PRO A 161 -14.75 -1.22 39.56
CA PRO A 161 -13.60 -0.67 38.86
C PRO A 161 -12.35 -0.54 39.75
N ILE A 162 -12.54 -0.19 41.03
CA ILE A 162 -11.45 -0.08 42.02
C ILE A 162 -10.82 -1.44 42.27
N LEU A 163 -11.64 -2.51 42.35
CA LEU A 163 -11.16 -3.87 42.54
C LEU A 163 -10.34 -4.37 41.33
N ILE A 164 -10.82 -4.10 40.11
CA ILE A 164 -10.08 -4.49 38.90
C ILE A 164 -8.75 -3.71 38.81
N ALA A 165 -8.74 -2.42 39.12
CA ALA A 165 -7.52 -1.60 39.08
C ALA A 165 -6.49 -2.01 40.15
N THR A 166 -6.95 -2.32 41.38
CA THR A 166 -6.06 -2.79 42.45
C THR A 166 -5.49 -4.18 42.17
N ILE A 167 -6.31 -5.12 41.69
CA ILE A 167 -5.83 -6.45 41.27
C ILE A 167 -4.82 -6.33 40.14
N THR A 168 -5.09 -5.49 39.13
CA THR A 168 -4.21 -5.33 37.97
C THR A 168 -2.87 -4.66 38.34
N SER A 169 -2.87 -3.61 39.16
CA SER A 169 -1.63 -3.00 39.67
C SER A 169 -0.85 -3.94 40.58
N PHE A 170 -1.54 -4.75 41.38
CA PHE A 170 -0.89 -5.74 42.24
C PHE A 170 -0.22 -6.84 41.42
N ILE A 171 -0.90 -7.37 40.39
CA ILE A 171 -0.33 -8.34 39.44
C ILE A 171 0.88 -7.75 38.73
N ALA A 172 0.80 -6.51 38.23
CA ALA A 172 1.91 -5.83 37.55
C ALA A 172 3.13 -5.58 38.46
N LEU A 173 2.92 -5.39 39.76
CA LEU A 173 4.00 -5.22 40.75
C LEU A 173 4.59 -6.55 41.21
N VAL A 174 3.74 -7.56 41.43
CA VAL A 174 4.13 -8.84 42.02
C VAL A 174 4.77 -9.77 40.99
N LEU A 175 4.30 -9.78 39.74
CA LEU A 175 4.92 -10.64 38.71
C LEU A 175 6.43 -10.36 38.55
N PRO A 176 6.89 -9.11 38.33
CA PRO A 176 8.32 -8.82 38.22
C PRO A 176 9.12 -9.12 39.49
N ALA A 177 8.48 -9.05 40.67
CA ALA A 177 9.13 -9.24 41.97
C ALA A 177 9.31 -10.71 42.37
N THR A 178 8.68 -11.65 41.66
CA THR A 178 8.83 -13.09 41.91
C THR A 178 9.78 -13.72 40.90
N GLU A 179 10.61 -14.69 41.31
CA GLU A 179 11.55 -15.39 40.41
C GLU A 179 10.84 -16.06 39.22
N LYS A 180 9.67 -16.67 39.46
CA LYS A 180 8.85 -17.29 38.39
C LYS A 180 8.25 -16.25 37.44
N GLY A 181 7.87 -15.09 37.96
CA GLY A 181 7.27 -14.03 37.15
C GLY A 181 8.32 -13.24 36.36
N SER A 182 9.52 -13.03 36.90
CA SER A 182 10.65 -12.46 36.15
C SER A 182 11.14 -13.42 35.06
N GLU A 183 11.15 -14.73 35.31
CA GLU A 183 11.43 -15.76 34.30
C GLU A 183 10.35 -15.80 33.20
N LEU A 184 9.06 -15.69 33.57
CA LEU A 184 7.96 -15.62 32.61
C LEU A 184 8.04 -14.35 31.75
N LEU A 185 8.32 -13.19 32.36
CA LEU A 185 8.54 -11.93 31.64
C LEU A 185 9.79 -11.99 30.77
N GLY A 186 10.87 -12.61 31.24
CA GLY A 186 12.09 -12.86 30.48
C GLY A 186 11.83 -13.73 29.25
N LYS A 187 11.13 -14.86 29.42
CA LYS A 187 10.73 -15.73 28.29
C LYS A 187 9.80 -15.03 27.31
N LEU A 188 8.85 -14.22 27.79
CA LEU A 188 7.96 -13.44 26.94
C LEU A 188 8.74 -12.36 26.18
N SER A 189 9.65 -11.64 26.85
CA SER A 189 10.50 -10.60 26.26
C SER A 189 11.51 -11.18 25.27
N GLU A 190 12.20 -12.28 25.59
CA GLU A 190 13.14 -12.95 24.70
C GLU A 190 12.45 -13.52 23.47
N ASN A 191 11.28 -14.17 23.64
CA ASN A 191 10.50 -14.64 22.50
C ASN A 191 9.99 -13.47 21.64
N TYR A 192 9.70 -12.32 22.24
CA TYR A 192 9.26 -11.11 21.54
C TYR A 192 10.41 -10.44 20.79
N GLU A 193 11.56 -10.23 21.43
CA GLU A 193 12.73 -9.59 20.85
C GLU A 193 13.37 -10.47 19.77
N LYS A 194 13.44 -11.79 20.00
CA LYS A 194 13.94 -12.75 19.02
C LYS A 194 13.01 -12.87 17.82
N LYS A 195 11.68 -12.90 18.02
CA LYS A 195 10.70 -12.92 16.91
C LYS A 195 10.66 -11.59 16.14
N SER A 196 10.85 -10.46 16.81
CA SER A 196 10.96 -9.13 16.18
C SER A 196 12.23 -9.03 15.30
N LYS A 197 13.40 -9.38 15.85
CA LYS A 197 14.67 -9.36 15.10
C LYS A 197 14.71 -10.40 13.98
N LEU A 198 14.08 -11.56 14.17
CA LEU A 198 13.94 -12.59 13.11
C LEU A 198 13.00 -12.12 12.00
N ASN A 199 11.88 -11.46 12.31
CA ASN A 199 10.96 -10.93 11.31
C ASN A 199 11.55 -9.75 10.53
N GLU A 200 12.28 -8.84 11.17
CA GLU A 200 12.97 -7.73 10.50
C GLU A 200 14.05 -8.22 9.55
N LYS A 201 14.89 -9.16 9.99
CA LYS A 201 15.91 -9.78 9.12
C LYS A 201 15.27 -10.51 7.94
N ASN A 202 14.19 -11.24 8.19
CA ASN A 202 13.47 -11.95 7.13
C ASN A 202 12.83 -10.99 6.10
N LEU A 203 12.22 -9.88 6.53
CA LEU A 203 11.64 -8.91 5.59
C LEU A 203 12.72 -8.22 4.73
N ALA A 204 13.85 -7.86 5.32
CA ALA A 204 14.99 -7.30 4.60
C ALA A 204 15.55 -8.31 3.58
N GLU A 205 15.71 -9.58 3.99
CA GLU A 205 16.15 -10.67 3.11
C GLU A 205 15.19 -10.87 1.92
N ILE A 206 13.86 -10.93 2.17
CA ILE A 206 12.85 -11.04 1.10
C ILE A 206 12.90 -9.83 0.17
N ARG A 207 13.12 -8.62 0.71
CA ARG A 207 13.23 -7.39 -0.09
C ARG A 207 14.45 -7.44 -1.01
N GLU A 208 15.60 -7.87 -0.51
CA GLU A 208 16.83 -8.02 -1.32
C GLU A 208 16.65 -9.10 -2.41
N GLU A 209 15.99 -10.22 -2.08
CA GLU A 209 15.62 -11.25 -3.05
C GLU A 209 14.73 -10.66 -4.16
N LEU A 210 13.76 -9.83 -3.79
CA LEU A 210 12.86 -9.17 -4.71
C LEU A 210 13.59 -8.16 -5.61
N ILE A 211 14.46 -7.32 -5.04
CA ILE A 211 15.27 -6.35 -5.80
C ILE A 211 16.15 -7.08 -6.82
N THR A 212 16.81 -8.17 -6.41
CA THR A 212 17.65 -8.98 -7.29
C THR A 212 16.84 -9.57 -8.44
N ALA A 213 15.72 -10.23 -8.12
CA ALA A 213 14.85 -10.85 -9.12
C ALA A 213 14.25 -9.82 -10.09
N LEU A 214 13.94 -8.62 -9.63
CA LEU A 214 13.42 -7.53 -10.46
C LEU A 214 14.49 -6.92 -11.36
N LYS A 215 15.75 -6.84 -10.89
CA LYS A 215 16.88 -6.31 -11.65
C LYS A 215 17.21 -7.16 -12.88
N ASP A 216 17.09 -8.48 -12.74
CA ASP A 216 17.41 -9.44 -13.80
C ASP A 216 16.32 -9.53 -14.89
N ARG A 217 15.20 -8.80 -14.73
CA ARG A 217 14.12 -8.79 -15.72
C ARG A 217 14.52 -8.05 -16.99
N THR A 218 14.14 -8.62 -18.13
CA THR A 218 14.34 -8.00 -19.46
C THR A 218 13.34 -6.89 -19.76
N THR A 219 12.12 -7.02 -19.26
CA THR A 219 11.00 -6.09 -19.48
C THR A 219 10.47 -5.57 -18.14
N PRO A 220 10.06 -4.28 -18.07
CA PRO A 220 9.58 -3.71 -16.83
C PRO A 220 8.24 -4.29 -16.36
N LEU A 221 7.98 -4.18 -15.08
CA LEU A 221 6.70 -4.49 -14.44
C LEU A 221 5.88 -3.21 -14.34
N LEU A 222 4.78 -3.12 -15.09
CA LEU A 222 3.86 -1.98 -15.04
C LEU A 222 2.70 -2.31 -14.11
N ILE A 223 2.60 -1.58 -13.01
CA ILE A 223 1.53 -1.65 -12.03
C ILE A 223 0.62 -0.43 -12.24
N VAL A 224 -0.56 -0.66 -12.78
CA VAL A 224 -1.55 0.38 -13.03
C VAL A 224 -2.54 0.41 -11.87
N MET A 225 -2.70 1.57 -11.24
CA MET A 225 -3.70 1.80 -10.20
C MET A 225 -4.74 2.81 -10.67
N ASP A 226 -5.97 2.34 -10.86
CA ASP A 226 -7.09 3.16 -11.32
C ASP A 226 -8.06 3.48 -10.18
N ASP A 227 -8.84 4.56 -10.35
CA ASP A 227 -9.89 5.00 -9.42
C ASP A 227 -9.43 5.22 -7.96
N ILE A 228 -8.16 5.58 -7.72
CA ILE A 228 -7.65 5.81 -6.36
C ILE A 228 -8.32 7.02 -5.69
N ASP A 229 -8.86 7.96 -6.48
CA ASP A 229 -9.65 9.10 -5.99
C ASP A 229 -10.99 8.69 -5.35
N ARG A 230 -11.44 7.43 -5.51
CA ARG A 230 -12.66 6.92 -4.86
C ARG A 230 -12.42 6.39 -3.45
N LEU A 231 -11.17 6.18 -3.06
CA LEU A 231 -10.79 5.62 -1.76
C LEU A 231 -11.12 6.55 -0.59
N THR A 232 -11.29 5.98 0.61
CA THR A 232 -11.33 6.79 1.84
C THR A 232 -9.98 7.47 2.08
N THR A 233 -9.96 8.52 2.91
CA THR A 233 -8.70 9.22 3.23
C THR A 233 -7.65 8.29 3.84
N VAL A 234 -8.07 7.33 4.67
CA VAL A 234 -7.17 6.36 5.30
C VAL A 234 -6.57 5.42 4.25
N GLU A 235 -7.40 4.84 3.38
CA GLU A 235 -6.97 3.94 2.30
C GLU A 235 -6.06 4.64 1.30
N LEU A 236 -6.42 5.87 0.89
CA LEU A 236 -5.61 6.67 -0.02
C LEU A 236 -4.19 6.89 0.56
N ARG A 237 -4.11 7.27 1.85
CA ARG A 237 -2.83 7.41 2.55
C ARG A 237 -2.06 6.09 2.59
N MET A 238 -2.73 4.97 2.83
CA MET A 238 -2.09 3.64 2.82
C MET A 238 -1.52 3.29 1.43
N ILE A 239 -2.25 3.57 0.34
CA ILE A 239 -1.77 3.33 -1.03
C ILE A 239 -0.53 4.18 -1.33
N PHE A 240 -0.54 5.48 -1.03
CA PHE A 240 0.63 6.33 -1.25
C PHE A 240 1.82 5.94 -0.38
N GLN A 241 1.59 5.52 0.86
CA GLN A 241 2.65 4.96 1.73
C GLN A 241 3.22 3.66 1.17
N LEU A 242 2.37 2.79 0.66
CA LEU A 242 2.76 1.54 0.02
C LEU A 242 3.64 1.80 -1.21
N ILE A 243 3.22 2.71 -2.09
CA ILE A 243 4.03 3.10 -3.25
C ILE A 243 5.37 3.66 -2.78
N LYS A 244 5.35 4.61 -1.83
CA LYS A 244 6.56 5.25 -1.29
C LYS A 244 7.54 4.25 -0.66
N ALA A 245 7.05 3.22 0.02
CA ALA A 245 7.90 2.21 0.64
C ALA A 245 8.58 1.26 -0.37
N ASN A 246 8.13 1.26 -1.63
CA ASN A 246 8.54 0.34 -2.69
C ASN A 246 9.04 1.09 -3.94
N THR A 247 9.60 2.30 -3.77
CA THR A 247 10.14 3.11 -4.88
C THR A 247 11.58 2.75 -5.27
N ASP A 248 12.23 1.84 -4.57
CA ASP A 248 13.60 1.37 -4.82
C ASP A 248 13.63 0.04 -5.58
N PHE A 249 12.49 -0.37 -6.16
CA PHE A 249 12.40 -1.60 -6.93
C PHE A 249 12.81 -1.36 -8.38
N PRO A 250 13.90 -2.00 -8.86
CA PRO A 250 14.36 -1.81 -10.23
C PRO A 250 13.33 -2.35 -11.21
N ASN A 251 13.27 -1.79 -12.41
CA ASN A 251 12.35 -2.23 -13.47
C ASN A 251 10.85 -2.27 -13.06
N VAL A 252 10.43 -1.49 -12.06
CA VAL A 252 9.02 -1.34 -11.68
C VAL A 252 8.50 0.04 -12.04
N ILE A 253 7.29 0.11 -12.59
CA ILE A 253 6.62 1.34 -12.98
C ILE A 253 5.23 1.36 -12.35
N PHE A 254 4.91 2.42 -11.63
CA PHE A 254 3.57 2.68 -11.11
C PHE A 254 2.88 3.72 -12.01
N LEU A 255 1.75 3.35 -12.61
CA LEU A 255 0.89 4.28 -13.35
C LEU A 255 -0.38 4.54 -12.52
N LEU A 256 -0.49 5.73 -11.95
CA LEU A 256 -1.60 6.14 -11.09
C LEU A 256 -2.60 6.97 -11.89
N LEU A 257 -3.88 6.62 -11.83
CA LEU A 257 -4.96 7.38 -12.44
C LEU A 257 -5.87 7.94 -11.34
N PHE A 258 -6.04 9.27 -11.33
CA PHE A 258 -6.89 9.94 -10.33
C PHE A 258 -7.31 11.35 -10.72
N GLN A 259 -8.27 11.89 -9.97
CA GLN A 259 -8.60 13.32 -9.94
C GLN A 259 -7.72 14.04 -8.92
N LYS A 260 -6.92 15.00 -9.40
CA LYS A 260 -5.88 15.67 -8.61
C LYS A 260 -6.47 16.41 -7.40
N ASP A 261 -7.54 17.17 -7.61
CA ASP A 261 -8.23 17.96 -6.58
C ASP A 261 -8.78 17.08 -5.44
N ILE A 262 -9.39 15.93 -5.77
CA ILE A 262 -9.92 14.99 -4.78
C ILE A 262 -8.79 14.39 -3.94
N VAL A 263 -7.71 13.96 -4.59
CA VAL A 263 -6.56 13.36 -3.92
C VAL A 263 -5.85 14.38 -3.03
N GLU A 264 -5.59 15.59 -3.53
CA GLU A 264 -4.97 16.67 -2.76
C GLU A 264 -5.81 17.04 -1.55
N LYS A 265 -7.13 17.17 -1.71
CA LYS A 265 -8.05 17.44 -0.60
C LYS A 265 -7.99 16.34 0.47
N LYS A 266 -8.04 15.07 0.08
CA LYS A 266 -7.97 13.94 1.04
C LYS A 266 -6.61 13.87 1.74
N LEU A 267 -5.52 14.12 1.04
CA LEU A 267 -4.17 14.08 1.61
C LEU A 267 -3.89 15.26 2.56
N THR A 268 -4.51 16.42 2.32
CA THR A 268 -4.39 17.62 3.17
C THR A 268 -5.38 17.66 4.32
N ASP A 269 -6.39 16.77 4.33
CA ASP A 269 -7.38 16.70 5.40
C ASP A 269 -6.75 16.21 6.71
N ASN A 270 -6.77 17.12 7.70
CA ASN A 270 -6.12 16.97 9.00
C ASN A 270 -7.04 16.33 10.06
N THR A 271 -8.26 15.94 9.72
CA THR A 271 -9.25 15.40 10.65
C THR A 271 -9.09 13.88 10.86
N GLU A 272 -7.98 13.42 11.44
CA GLU A 272 -7.85 12.10 12.11
C GLU A 272 -6.68 12.15 13.12
N PRO A 273 -6.72 11.46 14.29
CA PRO A 273 -5.91 11.75 15.48
C PRO A 273 -4.48 11.18 15.46
N TYR A 274 -3.86 10.98 14.29
CA TYR A 274 -2.48 10.49 14.22
C TYR A 274 -1.47 11.64 14.15
N ARG A 275 -1.18 12.19 15.33
CA ARG A 275 -0.14 13.18 15.62
C ARG A 275 1.31 12.70 15.40
N VAL A 276 1.56 11.65 14.61
CA VAL A 276 2.91 11.12 14.37
C VAL A 276 3.48 11.59 13.02
N CYS A 277 2.65 11.92 12.03
CA CYS A 277 3.14 12.36 10.73
C CYS A 277 3.26 13.89 10.60
N ARG A 278 3.84 14.56 11.61
CA ARG A 278 4.17 16.00 11.49
C ARG A 278 5.50 16.27 10.76
N ARG A 279 6.16 15.25 10.21
CA ARG A 279 7.46 15.39 9.54
C ARG A 279 7.58 14.68 8.19
N VAL A 280 6.47 14.24 7.60
CA VAL A 280 6.47 13.80 6.19
C VAL A 280 5.32 14.52 5.52
N ASN A 281 5.61 15.71 5.05
CA ASN A 281 4.70 16.50 4.24
C ASN A 281 4.78 15.89 2.84
N ILE A 282 3.98 14.85 2.59
CA ILE A 282 4.09 13.95 1.41
C ILE A 282 4.00 14.73 0.07
N LEU A 283 3.38 15.92 0.05
CA LEU A 283 3.28 16.77 -1.13
C LEU A 283 4.38 17.85 -1.24
N ARG A 284 5.20 18.05 -0.20
CA ARG A 284 6.26 19.08 -0.13
C ARG A 284 7.67 18.49 -0.02
N ASP A 285 7.77 17.24 0.43
CA ASP A 285 9.03 16.50 0.60
C ASP A 285 9.45 15.74 -0.67
N TYR A 286 8.67 15.85 -1.76
CA TYR A 286 9.21 15.59 -3.09
C TYR A 286 9.88 16.88 -3.54
N PRO A 287 11.20 16.91 -3.70
CA PRO A 287 11.78 17.96 -4.52
C PRO A 287 11.11 17.86 -5.91
N ASP A 288 10.65 19.00 -6.42
CA ASP A 288 9.91 19.13 -7.69
C ASP A 288 10.66 18.53 -8.89
N ASP A 289 11.90 18.08 -8.70
CA ASP A 289 12.77 17.43 -9.68
C ASP A 289 12.47 15.93 -9.91
N LYS A 290 11.83 15.24 -8.94
CA LYS A 290 11.47 13.81 -9.07
C LYS A 290 10.04 13.56 -9.54
N ILE A 291 9.15 14.55 -9.50
CA ILE A 291 7.85 14.49 -10.18
C ILE A 291 8.01 15.22 -11.52
N LYS A 292 8.49 14.51 -12.54
CA LYS A 292 8.45 15.03 -13.92
C LYS A 292 7.00 15.03 -14.41
N ILE A 293 6.25 16.05 -14.01
CA ILE A 293 5.00 16.44 -14.65
C ILE A 293 5.40 17.05 -15.99
N TYR A 294 5.38 16.24 -17.05
CA TYR A 294 5.49 16.81 -18.39
C TYR A 294 4.17 17.53 -18.74
N PRO A 295 4.24 18.74 -19.33
CA PRO A 295 3.07 19.52 -19.72
C PRO A 295 2.23 18.85 -20.80
#